data_AF-A0A523AN95-F1
#
_entry.id   AF-A0A523AN95-F1
#
_cell.length_a   1.000
_cell.length_b   1.000
_cell.length_c   1.000
_cell.angle_alpha   90.00
_cell.angle_beta   90.00
_cell.angle_gamma   90.00
#
_symmetry.space_group_name_H-M   'P 1'
#
loop_
_entity.id
_entity.type
_entity.pdbx_description
1 polymer ?
#
loop_
_entity_poly.entity_id
_entity_poly.type
_entity_poly.pdbx_seq_one_letter_code
_entity_poly.pdbx_strand_id
1 'polypeptide(L)' 'MKNFLLTGRPGSGKSTVIGRTVELLRERGVRVGGVVCPEVREGGVRVGFRIRELGTGEEGMLA' A
#
# COMPACT_ATOMS: atom_id res chain seq x y z
N MET A 1 -22.57 1.89 -0.46
CA MET A 1 -21.15 1.76 -0.06
C MET A 1 -20.63 3.12 0.37
N LYS A 2 -19.75 3.17 1.39
CA LYS A 2 -19.04 4.40 1.77
C LYS A 2 -17.61 4.29 1.25
N ASN A 3 -17.18 5.27 0.47
CA ASN A 3 -15.83 5.36 -0.06
C ASN A 3 -15.07 6.43 0.71
N PHE A 4 -13.81 6.15 1.04
CA PHE A 4 -12.94 7.08 1.74
C PHE A 4 -11.74 7.40 0.85
N LEU A 5 -11.46 8.68 0.65
CA LEU A 5 -10.27 9.16 -0.06
C LEU A 5 -9.35 9.84 0.94
N LEU A 6 -8.13 9.32 1.09
CA LEU A 6 -7.11 9.91 1.94
C LEU A 6 -6.20 10.83 1.10
N THR A 7 -6.28 12.14 1.33
CA THR A 7 -5.47 13.15 0.64
C THR A 7 -4.42 13.76 1.56
N GLY A 8 -3.44 14.46 0.98
CA GLY A 8 -2.36 15.12 1.73
C GLY A 8 -1.09 15.28 0.90
N ARG A 9 -0.21 16.21 1.31
CA ARG A 9 1.06 16.51 0.61
C ARG A 9 1.92 15.25 0.39
N PRO A 10 2.75 15.17 -0.67
CA PRO A 10 3.72 14.09 -0.81
C PRO A 10 4.56 13.91 0.46
N GLY A 11 4.83 12.65 0.85
CA GLY A 11 5.57 12.35 2.09
C GLY A 11 4.79 12.51 3.41
N SER A 12 3.51 12.90 3.40
CA SER A 12 2.72 13.13 4.63
C SER A 12 2.31 11.86 5.41
N GLY A 13 2.84 10.68 5.07
CA GLY A 13 2.52 9.42 5.76
C GLY A 13 1.23 8.70 5.33
N LYS A 14 0.59 9.10 4.21
CA LYS A 14 -0.64 8.45 3.71
C LYS A 14 -0.49 6.93 3.54
N SER A 15 0.57 6.48 2.88
CA SER A 15 0.85 5.05 2.69
C SER A 15 1.05 4.32 4.01
N THR A 16 1.64 4.98 5.01
CA THR A 16 1.79 4.45 6.38
C THR A 16 0.44 4.28 7.07
N VAL A 17 -0.46 5.26 6.95
CA VAL A 17 -1.83 5.17 7.49
C VAL A 17 -2.60 4.01 6.87
N ILE A 18 -2.52 3.86 5.54
CA ILE A 18 -3.15 2.75 4.84
C ILE A 18 -2.57 1.40 5.31
N GLY A 19 -1.23 1.27 5.36
CA GLY A 19 -0.56 0.06 5.83
C GLY A 19 -0.99 -0.35 7.24
N ARG A 20 -0.97 0.58 8.20
CA ARG A 20 -1.43 0.34 9.58
C ARG A 20 -2.92 -0.02 9.65
N THR A 21 -3.74 0.58 8.81
CA THR A 21 -5.17 0.26 8.75
C THR A 21 -5.38 -1.18 8.30
N VAL A 22 -4.63 -1.64 7.30
CA VAL A 22 -4.66 -3.04 6.84
C VAL A 22 -4.24 -3.99 7.96
N GLU A 23 -3.16 -3.70 8.68
CA GLU A 23 -2.68 -4.48 9.83
C GLU A 23 -3.78 -4.59 10.91
N LEU A 24 -4.33 -3.46 11.35
CA LEU A 24 -5.39 -3.38 12.36
C LEU A 24 -6.69 -4.10 11.96
N LEU A 25 -7.00 -4.20 10.67
CA LEU A 25 -8.15 -4.94 10.17
C LEU A 25 -7.87 -6.46 10.19
N ARG A 26 -6.68 -6.87 9.76
CA ARG A 26 -6.26 -8.28 9.79
C ARG A 26 -6.20 -8.82 11.22
N GLU A 27 -5.67 -8.05 12.17
CA GLU A 27 -5.66 -8.40 13.60
C GLU A 27 -7.07 -8.66 14.16
N ARG A 28 -8.09 -8.03 13.59
CA ARG A 28 -9.51 -8.23 13.95
C ARG A 28 -10.18 -9.34 13.13
N GLY A 29 -9.42 -10.14 12.39
CA GLY A 29 -9.94 -11.23 11.56
C GLY A 29 -10.63 -10.77 10.27
N VAL A 30 -10.51 -9.51 9.88
CA VAL A 30 -11.10 -8.99 8.65
C VAL A 30 -10.21 -9.35 7.47
N ARG A 31 -10.78 -9.99 6.43
CA ARG A 31 -10.08 -10.19 5.16
C ARG A 31 -9.98 -8.87 4.41
N VAL A 32 -8.77 -8.48 4.06
CA VAL A 32 -8.47 -7.26 3.32
C VAL A 32 -7.87 -7.65 1.97
N GLY A 33 -8.43 -7.10 0.89
CA GLY A 33 -7.92 -7.28 -0.48
C GLY A 33 -7.66 -5.94 -1.16
N GLY A 34 -7.13 -5.99 -2.38
CA GLY A 34 -6.78 -4.82 -3.18
C GLY A 34 -5.28 -4.66 -3.32
N VAL A 35 -4.83 -3.55 -3.89
CA VAL A 35 -3.43 -3.36 -4.28
C VAL A 35 -2.80 -2.14 -3.63
N VAL A 36 -1.51 -2.26 -3.31
CA VAL A 36 -0.65 -1.13 -2.94
C VAL A 36 0.51 -1.04 -3.92
N CYS A 37 0.95 0.19 -4.23
CA CYS A 37 2.03 0.43 -5.17
C CYS A 37 3.22 1.15 -4.50
N PRO A 38 4.06 0.45 -3.72
CA PRO A 38 5.20 1.07 -3.07
C PRO A 38 6.28 1.46 -4.09
N GLU A 39 6.94 2.59 -3.84
CA GLU A 39 8.11 3.04 -4.61
C GLU A 39 9.31 2.11 -4.35
N VAL A 40 10.00 1.72 -5.43
CA VAL A 40 11.24 0.94 -5.37
C VAL A 40 12.42 1.90 -5.56
N ARG A 41 13.37 1.85 -4.64
CA ARG A 41 14.59 2.67 -4.68
C ARG A 41 15.83 1.79 -4.53
N GLU A 42 16.83 2.03 -5.36
CA GLU A 42 18.15 1.40 -5.30
C GLU A 42 19.21 2.51 -5.29
N GLY A 43 20.18 2.45 -4.37
CA GLY A 43 21.17 3.51 -4.22
C GLY A 43 20.57 4.91 -3.95
N GLY A 44 19.36 4.99 -3.39
CA GLY A 44 18.63 6.24 -3.15
C GLY A 44 17.83 6.78 -4.35
N VAL A 45 18.04 6.22 -5.54
CA VAL A 45 17.37 6.60 -6.79
C VAL A 45 16.10 5.76 -6.98
N ARG A 46 15.01 6.39 -7.43
CA ARG A 46 13.79 5.65 -7.79
C ARG A 46 14.03 4.86 -9.07
N VAL A 47 13.82 3.55 -9.01
CA VAL A 47 13.96 2.63 -10.16
C VAL A 47 12.62 2.10 -10.66
N GLY A 48 11.52 2.31 -9.92
CA GLY A 48 10.19 1.94 -10.36
C GLY A 48 9.18 1.86 -9.23
N PHE A 49 8.12 1.11 -9.47
CA PHE A 49 7.07 0.80 -8.48
C PHE A 49 6.81 -0.71 -8.50
N ARG A 50 6.58 -1.29 -7.33
CA ARG A 50 5.96 -2.61 -7.25
C ARG A 50 4.45 -2.45 -7.23
N ILE A 51 3.74 -3.48 -7.65
CA ILE A 51 2.35 -3.70 -7.30
C ILE A 51 2.30 -4.92 -6.38
N ARG A 52 1.63 -4.79 -5.23
CA ARG A 52 1.45 -5.87 -4.26
C ARG A 52 -0.01 -6.04 -3.94
N GLU A 53 -0.52 -7.25 -4.07
CA GLU A 53 -1.88 -7.63 -3.70
C GLU A 53 -1.94 -7.92 -2.19
N LEU A 54 -2.95 -7.39 -1.50
CA LEU A 54 -3.07 -7.43 -0.04
C LEU A 54 -3.67 -8.74 0.48
N GLY A 55 -4.45 -9.47 -0.31
CA GLY A 55 -5.06 -10.75 0.09
C GLY A 55 -4.09 -11.93 -0.03
N THR A 56 -3.38 -12.06 -1.15
CA THR A 56 -2.47 -13.16 -1.47
C THR A 56 -1.02 -12.86 -1.08
N GLY A 57 -0.66 -11.57 -1.06
CA GLY A 57 0.73 -11.13 -0.90
C GLY A 57 1.56 -11.21 -2.17
N GLU A 58 0.97 -11.63 -3.30
CA GLU A 58 1.64 -11.63 -4.60
C GLU A 58 2.13 -10.23 -4.95
N GLU A 59 3.33 -10.15 -5.50
CA GLU A 59 3.94 -8.90 -5.91
C GLU A 59 4.67 -9.02 -7.26
N GLY A 60 4.72 -7.91 -7.97
CA GLY A 60 5.42 -7.78 -9.24
C GLY A 60 5.89 -6.35 -9.47
N MET A 61 6.76 -6.17 -10.46
CA MET A 61 7.16 -4.84 -10.91
C MET A 61 6.11 -4.26 -11.86
N LEU A 62 5.79 -2.99 -11.70
CA LEU A 62 5.04 -2.23 -12.71
C LEU A 62 6.03 -1.82 -13.80
N ALA A 63 5.91 -2.45 -14.97
CA ALA A 63 6.70 -2.19 -16.17
C ALA A 63 5.94 -1.27 -17.14
#